data_AF-A0A3D6DQ50-F1
#
_entry.id   AF-A0A3D6DQ50-F1
#
_cell.length_a   1.000
_cell.length_b   1.000
_cell.length_c   1.000
_cell.angle_alpha   90.00
_cell.angle_beta   90.00
_cell.angle_gamma   90.00
#
_symmetry.space_group_name_H-M   'P 1'
#
loop_
_entity.id
_entity.type
_entity.pdbx_description
1 polymer ?
#
loop_
_entity_poly.entity_id
_entity_poly.type
_entity_poly.pdbx_seq_one_letter_code
_entity_poly.pdbx_strand_id
1 'polypeptide(L)'
;MLLALENAIVKLLQEELPSLFAGPGSAEATFSADTWDFDRLSADPIASESGPEDAVDELAFDPSAPAGPHSLTRPPCASPKRVYLRSANGDLLALRNAEVAWNPADPASFSVVPGAGRSLAGCHHLHVMYGVVATATRLKMLHKLTMQVAGADAGSTEVAFALALSVLVMNRDELARGAGFSWTAGGYQVDGSVKTLKFTSGSSPATALRTLSLEVELDLRLERLFEERTTTSIESMLSPHRSAASSP
;
A
#
# COMPACT_ATOMS: atom_id res chain seq x y z
N MET A 1 7.42 2.93 7.87
CA MET A 1 7.49 3.73 6.62
C MET A 1 8.90 3.80 6.10
N LEU A 2 9.81 4.45 6.84
CA LEU A 2 11.23 4.57 6.52
C LEU A 2 11.97 3.26 6.19
N LEU A 3 11.69 2.20 6.95
CA LEU A 3 12.32 0.89 6.75
C LEU A 3 12.24 0.37 5.31
N ALA A 4 11.16 0.64 4.57
CA ALA A 4 11.04 0.12 3.19
C ALA A 4 12.07 0.77 2.24
N LEU A 5 12.21 2.10 2.27
CA LEU A 5 13.18 2.82 1.45
C LEU A 5 14.62 2.58 1.91
N GLU A 6 14.87 2.61 3.22
CA GLU A 6 16.19 2.33 3.79
C GLU A 6 16.66 0.92 3.42
N ASN A 7 15.79 -0.09 3.59
CA ASN A 7 16.10 -1.47 3.20
C ASN A 7 16.31 -1.59 1.68
N ALA A 8 15.52 -0.89 0.86
CA ALA A 8 15.70 -0.90 -0.59
C ALA A 8 17.04 -0.29 -1.00
N ILE A 9 17.45 0.82 -0.36
CA ILE A 9 18.76 1.45 -0.60
C ILE A 9 19.89 0.53 -0.18
N VAL A 10 19.85 -0.03 1.04
CA VAL A 10 20.90 -0.93 1.53
C VAL A 10 21.03 -2.15 0.64
N LYS A 11 19.90 -2.76 0.27
CA LYS A 11 19.86 -3.91 -0.63
C LYS A 11 20.47 -3.58 -1.99
N LEU A 12 20.07 -2.47 -2.60
CA LEU A 12 20.59 -2.02 -3.89
C LEU A 12 22.11 -1.80 -3.84
N LEU A 13 22.62 -1.15 -2.78
CA LEU A 13 24.06 -0.93 -2.62
C LEU A 13 24.84 -2.24 -2.47
N GLN A 14 24.27 -3.22 -1.76
CA GLN A 14 24.87 -4.55 -1.62
C GLN A 14 24.86 -5.34 -2.94
N GLU A 15 23.83 -5.18 -3.77
CA GLU A 15 23.69 -5.85 -5.07
C GLU A 15 24.62 -5.23 -6.14
N GLU A 16 24.67 -3.89 -6.23
CA GLU A 16 25.42 -3.18 -7.26
C GLU A 16 26.90 -2.96 -6.89
N LEU A 17 27.21 -2.83 -5.60
CA LEU A 17 28.55 -2.55 -5.08
C LEU A 17 28.94 -3.55 -3.97
N PRO A 18 28.89 -4.88 -4.22
CA PRO A 18 29.13 -5.89 -3.19
C PRO A 18 30.53 -5.79 -2.58
N SER A 19 31.55 -5.39 -3.35
CA SER A 19 32.91 -5.22 -2.83
C SER A 19 33.07 -4.07 -1.84
N LEU A 20 32.10 -3.16 -1.78
CA LEU A 20 32.12 -1.98 -0.91
C LEU A 20 31.12 -2.09 0.24
N PHE A 21 29.96 -2.72 0.02
CA PHE A 21 28.85 -2.76 0.96
C PHE A 21 28.49 -4.16 1.48
N ALA A 22 29.16 -5.22 1.01
CA ALA A 22 28.95 -6.59 1.50
C ALA A 22 30.22 -7.19 2.12
N GLY A 23 30.05 -7.86 3.26
CA GLY A 23 31.11 -8.60 3.93
C GLY A 23 31.86 -7.83 5.03
N PRO A 24 32.87 -8.46 5.66
CA PRO A 24 33.58 -7.87 6.80
C PRO A 24 34.35 -6.60 6.39
N GLY A 25 34.16 -5.51 7.14
CA GLY A 25 34.83 -4.24 6.88
C GLY A 25 34.23 -3.43 5.71
N SER A 26 33.03 -3.81 5.26
CA SER A 26 32.27 -3.03 4.29
C SER A 26 31.96 -1.63 4.83
N ALA A 27 31.79 -0.67 3.93
CA ALA A 27 31.19 0.61 4.28
C ALA A 27 29.76 0.38 4.79
N GLU A 28 29.37 1.15 5.80
CA GLU A 28 28.04 1.10 6.39
C GLU A 28 27.20 2.29 5.88
N ALA A 29 26.00 1.99 5.39
CA ALA A 29 24.98 2.98 5.09
C ALA A 29 23.99 3.03 6.26
N THR A 30 23.98 4.12 7.01
CA THR A 30 23.05 4.36 8.12
C THR A 30 22.14 5.54 7.82
N PHE A 31 21.00 5.63 8.50
CA PHE A 31 19.99 6.63 8.20
C PHE A 31 19.53 7.35 9.46
N SER A 32 19.33 8.65 9.35
CA SER A 32 18.70 9.49 10.38
C SER A 32 17.56 10.27 9.77
N ALA A 33 16.36 10.08 10.30
CA ALA A 33 15.17 10.82 9.88
C ALA A 33 15.17 12.21 10.50
N ASP A 34 15.08 13.24 9.67
CA ASP A 34 15.22 14.63 10.14
C ASP A 34 13.84 15.25 10.41
N THR A 35 12.92 15.19 9.45
CA THR A 35 11.60 15.81 9.59
C THR A 35 10.52 15.14 8.74
N TRP A 36 9.28 15.27 9.19
CA TRP A 36 8.07 14.95 8.45
C TRP A 36 7.26 16.23 8.27
N ASP A 37 6.88 16.51 7.03
CA ASP A 37 5.93 17.58 6.73
C ASP A 37 4.71 16.98 6.04
N PHE A 38 3.54 17.41 6.47
CA PHE A 38 2.26 16.97 5.93
C PHE A 38 1.68 18.14 5.17
N ASP A 39 1.22 17.91 3.95
CA ASP A 39 0.46 18.95 3.26
C ASP A 39 -0.82 19.22 4.07
N ARG A 40 -0.86 20.40 4.70
CA ARG A 40 -1.98 20.85 5.55
C ARG A 40 -3.28 21.02 4.78
N LEU A 41 -3.22 21.00 3.45
CA LEU A 41 -4.38 21.01 2.54
C LEU A 41 -4.80 19.59 2.11
N SER A 42 -4.14 18.54 2.60
CA SER A 42 -4.58 17.16 2.39
C SER A 42 -5.97 16.97 2.97
N ALA A 43 -6.89 16.50 2.13
CA ALA A 43 -8.33 16.65 2.30
C ALA A 43 -8.91 15.98 3.56
N ASP A 44 -10.03 16.55 4.04
CA ASP A 44 -10.90 15.91 5.03
C ASP A 44 -11.25 14.46 4.61
N PRO A 45 -11.45 13.54 5.57
CA PRO A 45 -11.83 12.17 5.26
C PRO A 45 -13.10 12.15 4.39
N ILE A 46 -12.98 11.65 3.16
CA ILE A 46 -14.12 11.44 2.28
C ILE A 46 -14.52 9.96 2.35
N ALA A 47 -15.80 9.67 2.13
CA ALA A 47 -16.23 8.30 1.93
C ALA A 47 -15.45 7.77 0.73
N SER A 48 -14.72 6.67 0.93
CA SER A 48 -13.91 6.11 -0.14
C SER A 48 -14.86 5.60 -1.23
N GLU A 49 -14.86 6.26 -2.38
CA GLU A 49 -15.43 5.67 -3.58
C GLU A 49 -14.54 4.50 -4.01
N SER A 50 -15.16 3.41 -4.46
CA SER A 50 -14.47 2.19 -4.84
C SER A 50 -13.33 2.44 -5.83
N GLY A 51 -12.11 2.07 -5.45
CA GLY A 51 -10.91 2.27 -6.25
C GLY A 51 -10.21 0.95 -6.63
N PRO A 52 -9.22 1.01 -7.53
CA PRO A 52 -8.43 -0.16 -7.93
C PRO A 52 -7.58 -0.77 -6.79
N GLU A 53 -7.42 -0.07 -5.66
CA GLU A 53 -6.72 -0.55 -4.46
C GLU A 53 -7.67 -1.05 -3.36
N ASP A 54 -8.98 -1.19 -3.64
CA ASP A 54 -9.91 -1.78 -2.66
C ASP A 54 -9.40 -3.17 -2.24
N ALA A 55 -9.55 -3.54 -0.97
CA ALA A 55 -9.22 -4.89 -0.52
C ALA A 55 -9.94 -5.92 -1.40
N VAL A 56 -9.17 -6.84 -2.00
CA VAL A 56 -9.69 -7.93 -2.83
C VAL A 56 -9.39 -9.26 -2.18
N ASP A 57 -10.39 -10.13 -2.17
CA ASP A 57 -10.21 -11.57 -1.98
C ASP A 57 -10.21 -12.24 -3.35
N GLU A 58 -9.10 -12.89 -3.68
CA GLU A 58 -8.97 -13.73 -4.86
C GLU A 58 -9.12 -15.20 -4.43
N LEU A 59 -10.22 -15.83 -4.84
CA LEU A 59 -10.59 -17.18 -4.46
C LEU A 59 -10.53 -18.10 -5.68
N ALA A 60 -10.10 -19.35 -5.50
CA ALA A 60 -10.17 -20.35 -6.56
C ALA A 60 -11.62 -20.61 -6.95
N PHE A 61 -11.87 -20.77 -8.26
CA PHE A 61 -13.20 -21.00 -8.81
C PHE A 61 -13.14 -22.11 -9.85
N ASP A 62 -13.98 -23.12 -9.67
CA ASP A 62 -14.16 -24.20 -10.63
C ASP A 62 -15.38 -23.91 -11.51
N PRO A 63 -15.19 -23.62 -12.81
CA PRO A 63 -16.31 -23.36 -13.71
C PRO A 63 -17.19 -24.60 -13.96
N SER A 64 -16.68 -25.81 -13.68
CA SER A 64 -17.44 -27.07 -13.74
C SER A 64 -18.24 -27.36 -12.47
N ALA A 65 -17.88 -26.72 -11.35
CA ALA A 65 -18.57 -26.81 -10.06
C ALA A 65 -18.73 -25.41 -9.41
N PRO A 66 -19.48 -24.49 -10.05
CA PRO A 66 -19.48 -23.07 -9.69
C PRO A 66 -20.16 -22.76 -8.35
N ALA A 67 -21.00 -23.66 -7.85
CA ALA A 67 -21.90 -23.44 -6.72
C ALA A 67 -21.20 -22.98 -5.43
N GLY A 68 -19.97 -23.44 -5.18
CA GLY A 68 -19.34 -23.27 -3.86
C GLY A 68 -19.87 -24.29 -2.84
N PRO A 69 -19.57 -24.13 -1.54
CA PRO A 69 -19.36 -22.85 -0.86
C PRO A 69 -17.99 -22.22 -1.09
N HIS A 70 -17.99 -20.90 -1.21
CA HIS A 70 -16.80 -20.06 -1.26
C HIS A 70 -16.67 -19.33 0.07
N SER A 71 -15.49 -19.38 0.68
CA SER A 71 -15.21 -18.74 1.97
C SER A 71 -14.28 -17.55 1.76
N LEU A 72 -14.63 -16.42 2.34
CA LEU A 72 -13.79 -15.23 2.40
C LEU A 72 -12.58 -15.52 3.27
N THR A 73 -11.41 -15.09 2.82
CA THR A 73 -10.15 -15.14 3.59
C THR A 73 -10.01 -13.95 4.53
N ARG A 74 -10.75 -12.87 4.26
CA ARG A 74 -10.83 -11.69 5.14
C ARG A 74 -12.05 -11.75 6.07
N PRO A 75 -11.98 -11.12 7.26
CA PRO A 75 -13.12 -10.98 8.15
C PRO A 75 -14.35 -10.41 7.41
N PRO A 76 -15.55 -10.96 7.64
CA PRO A 76 -16.74 -10.53 6.92
C PRO A 76 -17.09 -9.07 7.25
N CYS A 77 -17.06 -8.20 6.23
CA CYS A 77 -17.60 -6.85 6.33
C CYS A 77 -19.09 -6.83 5.97
N ALA A 78 -19.88 -6.00 6.67
CA ALA A 78 -21.31 -5.83 6.45
C ALA A 78 -21.64 -4.98 5.19
N SER A 79 -20.65 -4.30 4.61
CA SER A 79 -20.86 -3.51 3.40
C SER A 79 -21.19 -4.38 2.19
N PRO A 80 -21.90 -3.83 1.17
CA PRO A 80 -22.20 -4.56 -0.06
C PRO A 80 -20.90 -5.04 -0.75
N LYS A 81 -20.76 -6.35 -0.89
CA LYS A 81 -19.64 -7.00 -1.61
C LYS A 81 -20.00 -7.16 -3.08
N ARG A 82 -19.07 -6.86 -3.98
CA ARG A 82 -19.19 -7.12 -5.42
C ARG A 82 -18.33 -8.33 -5.76
N VAL A 83 -18.91 -9.30 -6.44
CA VAL A 83 -18.20 -10.52 -6.82
C VAL A 83 -18.01 -10.52 -8.33
N TYR A 84 -16.79 -10.76 -8.79
CA TYR A 84 -16.42 -10.83 -10.19
C TYR A 84 -15.84 -12.21 -10.50
N LEU A 85 -16.07 -12.69 -11.71
CA LEU A 85 -15.31 -13.79 -12.30
C LEU A 85 -14.09 -13.20 -13.01
N ARG A 86 -12.90 -13.75 -12.76
CA ARG A 86 -11.69 -13.37 -13.49
C ARG A 86 -11.45 -14.35 -14.63
N SER A 87 -11.42 -13.83 -15.85
CA SER A 87 -11.09 -14.62 -17.04
C SER A 87 -9.59 -14.90 -17.14
N ALA A 88 -9.21 -15.88 -17.96
CA ALA A 88 -7.81 -16.20 -18.26
C ALA A 88 -7.01 -15.01 -18.83
N ASN A 89 -7.69 -14.05 -19.47
CA ASN A 89 -7.07 -12.84 -20.02
C ASN A 89 -6.92 -11.71 -18.98
N GLY A 90 -7.39 -11.92 -17.75
CA GLY A 90 -7.37 -10.92 -16.67
C GLY A 90 -8.62 -10.03 -16.59
N ASP A 91 -9.57 -10.15 -17.52
CA ASP A 91 -10.81 -9.37 -17.49
C ASP A 91 -11.69 -9.77 -16.29
N LEU A 92 -12.30 -8.76 -15.65
CA LEU A 92 -13.25 -8.92 -14.55
C LEU A 92 -14.69 -8.86 -15.05
N LEU A 93 -15.41 -9.97 -14.90
CA LEU A 93 -16.82 -10.11 -15.29
C LEU A 93 -17.71 -10.08 -14.04
N ALA A 94 -18.49 -9.01 -13.86
CA ALA A 94 -19.35 -8.86 -12.68
C ALA A 94 -20.44 -9.95 -12.59
N LEU A 95 -20.59 -10.56 -11.41
CA LEU A 95 -21.76 -11.37 -11.05
C LEU A 95 -22.88 -10.44 -10.59
N ARG A 96 -24.12 -10.75 -10.96
CA ARG A 96 -25.30 -10.04 -10.46
C ARG A 96 -25.60 -10.47 -9.04
N ASN A 97 -26.28 -9.63 -8.27
CA ASN A 97 -26.71 -9.98 -6.91
C ASN A 97 -27.55 -11.26 -6.85
N ALA A 98 -28.35 -11.55 -7.89
CA ALA A 98 -29.15 -12.77 -7.95
C ALA A 98 -28.30 -14.05 -8.20
N GLU A 99 -27.04 -13.88 -8.61
CA GLU A 99 -26.10 -14.97 -8.89
C GLU A 99 -25.15 -15.21 -7.71
N VAL A 100 -25.32 -14.48 -6.61
CA VAL A 100 -24.50 -14.60 -5.39
C VAL A 100 -25.44 -14.78 -4.21
N ALA A 101 -25.43 -15.96 -3.61
CA ALA A 101 -26.22 -16.28 -2.43
C ALA A 101 -25.32 -16.27 -1.20
N TRP A 102 -25.45 -15.23 -0.37
CA TRP A 102 -24.74 -15.14 0.91
C TRP A 102 -25.37 -16.07 1.94
N ASN A 103 -24.55 -16.76 2.74
CA ASN A 103 -25.05 -17.62 3.80
C ASN A 103 -25.47 -16.77 5.01
N PRO A 104 -26.75 -16.80 5.44
CA PRO A 104 -27.22 -16.01 6.57
C PRO A 104 -26.68 -16.50 7.93
N ALA A 105 -26.23 -17.76 8.02
CA ALA A 105 -25.66 -18.33 9.24
C ALA A 105 -24.13 -18.13 9.34
N ASP A 106 -23.46 -17.83 8.22
CA ASP A 106 -22.02 -17.58 8.16
C ASP A 106 -21.74 -16.42 7.18
N PRO A 107 -21.51 -15.19 7.67
CA PRO A 107 -21.31 -14.02 6.82
C PRO A 107 -19.97 -14.04 6.04
N ALA A 108 -19.08 -14.99 6.34
CA ALA A 108 -17.86 -15.24 5.58
C ALA A 108 -18.06 -16.24 4.43
N SER A 109 -19.26 -16.81 4.25
CA SER A 109 -19.55 -17.81 3.23
C SER A 109 -20.60 -17.36 2.23
N PHE A 110 -20.41 -17.72 0.96
CA PHE A 110 -21.38 -17.51 -0.11
C PHE A 110 -21.33 -18.63 -1.15
N SER A 111 -22.36 -18.69 -1.98
CA SER A 111 -22.48 -19.60 -3.11
C SER A 111 -22.70 -18.79 -4.38
N VAL A 112 -22.20 -19.29 -5.51
CA VAL A 112 -22.40 -18.65 -6.82
C VAL A 112 -23.40 -19.48 -7.62
N VAL A 113 -24.47 -18.84 -8.08
CA VAL A 113 -25.50 -19.45 -8.92
C VAL A 113 -25.50 -18.74 -10.27
N PRO A 114 -24.68 -19.19 -11.24
CA PRO A 114 -24.59 -18.52 -12.53
C PRO A 114 -25.95 -18.47 -13.23
N GLY A 115 -26.28 -17.31 -13.81
CA GLY A 115 -27.49 -17.14 -14.60
C GLY A 115 -27.48 -18.03 -15.84
N ALA A 116 -28.67 -18.47 -16.27
CA ALA A 116 -28.82 -19.30 -17.44
C ALA A 116 -28.16 -18.66 -18.68
N GLY A 117 -27.26 -19.41 -19.34
CA GLY A 117 -26.54 -18.95 -20.54
C GLY A 117 -25.28 -18.11 -20.26
N ARG A 118 -24.89 -17.88 -19.00
CA ARG A 118 -23.62 -17.22 -18.67
C ARG A 118 -22.45 -18.14 -19.02
N SER A 119 -21.50 -17.65 -19.83
CA SER A 119 -20.25 -18.36 -20.10
C SER A 119 -19.31 -18.27 -18.90
N LEU A 120 -18.83 -19.43 -18.43
CA LEU A 120 -17.83 -19.55 -17.35
C LEU A 120 -16.49 -20.07 -17.89
N ALA A 121 -16.39 -20.33 -19.19
CA ALA A 121 -15.21 -20.91 -19.80
C ALA A 121 -13.99 -20.00 -19.58
N GLY A 122 -12.89 -20.58 -19.07
CA GLY A 122 -11.66 -19.85 -18.78
C GLY A 122 -11.73 -18.93 -17.56
N CYS A 123 -12.82 -18.94 -16.79
CA CYS A 123 -12.87 -18.27 -15.49
C CYS A 123 -12.45 -19.27 -14.42
N HIS A 124 -11.30 -19.03 -13.79
CA HIS A 124 -10.76 -19.94 -12.77
C HIS A 124 -10.70 -19.31 -11.39
N HIS A 125 -10.94 -18.01 -11.26
CA HIS A 125 -10.83 -17.29 -9.99
C HIS A 125 -12.04 -16.36 -9.80
N LEU A 126 -12.45 -16.18 -8.55
CA LEU A 126 -13.42 -15.18 -8.11
C LEU A 126 -12.66 -14.02 -7.47
N HIS A 127 -13.05 -12.80 -7.82
CA HIS A 127 -12.59 -11.57 -7.17
C HIS A 127 -13.74 -11.00 -6.34
N VAL A 128 -13.63 -11.04 -5.03
CA VAL A 128 -14.57 -10.40 -4.12
C VAL A 128 -14.00 -9.03 -3.75
N MET A 129 -14.62 -7.99 -4.28
CA MET A 129 -14.33 -6.60 -3.93
C MET A 129 -15.31 -6.14 -2.85
N TYR A 130 -14.78 -5.69 -1.73
CA TYR A 130 -15.58 -5.14 -0.64
C TYR A 130 -15.95 -3.68 -1.02
N GLY A 131 -17.24 -3.37 -1.21
CA GLY A 131 -17.71 -2.01 -1.55
C GLY A 131 -17.72 -1.11 -0.31
N VAL A 132 -17.41 0.18 -0.48
CA VAL A 132 -17.25 1.25 0.54
C VAL A 132 -16.98 0.70 1.94
N VAL A 133 -15.74 0.28 2.14
CA VAL A 133 -15.28 -0.33 3.39
C VAL A 133 -14.71 0.71 4.33
N ALA A 134 -14.45 1.94 3.88
CA ALA A 134 -13.71 2.91 4.67
C ALA A 134 -14.07 4.37 4.45
N THR A 135 -13.93 5.15 5.52
CA THR A 135 -13.51 6.55 5.37
C THR A 135 -12.04 6.52 4.98
N ALA A 136 -11.71 7.06 3.82
CA ALA A 136 -10.34 7.16 3.36
C ALA A 136 -9.93 8.64 3.31
N THR A 137 -8.70 8.92 3.73
CA THR A 137 -8.05 10.19 3.41
C THR A 137 -6.76 9.90 2.65
N ARG A 138 -6.43 10.79 1.73
CA ARG A 138 -5.15 10.78 1.04
C ARG A 138 -4.32 11.93 1.59
N LEU A 139 -3.18 11.59 2.17
CA LEU A 139 -2.22 12.57 2.64
C LEU A 139 -1.04 12.61 1.69
N LYS A 140 -0.71 13.83 1.25
CA LYS A 140 0.59 14.09 0.65
C LYS A 140 1.57 14.42 1.75
N MET A 141 2.73 13.80 1.68
CA MET A 141 3.74 13.90 2.71
C MET A 141 5.10 14.13 2.09
N LEU A 142 5.87 15.01 2.70
CA LEU A 142 7.26 15.22 2.40
C LEU A 142 8.09 14.69 3.56
N HIS A 143 9.04 13.82 3.25
CA HIS A 143 9.93 13.24 4.24
C HIS A 143 11.39 13.55 3.91
N LYS A 144 12.13 14.06 4.90
CA LYS A 144 13.56 14.36 4.76
C LYS A 144 14.37 13.35 5.58
N LEU A 145 15.29 12.71 4.89
CA LEU A 145 16.15 11.65 5.42
C LEU A 145 17.60 12.03 5.16
N THR A 146 18.47 11.76 6.12
CA THR A 146 19.91 11.85 5.90
C THR A 146 20.50 10.44 5.92
N MET A 147 21.09 10.03 4.79
CA MET A 147 21.91 8.83 4.70
C MET A 147 23.35 9.19 5.07
N GLN A 148 24.01 8.34 5.84
CA GLN A 148 25.41 8.45 6.19
C GLN A 148 26.16 7.24 5.66
N VAL A 149 27.31 7.46 5.04
CA VAL A 149 28.22 6.42 4.60
C VAL A 149 29.51 6.54 5.39
N ALA A 150 29.88 5.47 6.08
CA ALA A 150 31.09 5.37 6.87
C ALA A 150 31.94 4.18 6.39
N GLY A 151 33.21 4.43 6.10
CA GLY A 151 34.20 3.40 5.76
C GLY A 151 35.28 3.27 6.84
N ALA A 152 36.23 2.36 6.64
CA ALA A 152 37.35 2.15 7.56
C ALA A 152 38.31 3.35 7.65
N ASP A 153 38.42 4.13 6.56
CA ASP A 153 39.27 5.31 6.46
C ASP A 153 38.67 6.36 5.50
N ALA A 154 39.33 7.52 5.39
CA ALA A 154 38.87 8.63 4.56
C ALA A 154 38.74 8.27 3.07
N GLY A 155 39.71 7.51 2.54
CA GLY A 155 39.79 7.19 1.11
C GLY A 155 38.72 6.17 0.71
N SER A 156 38.57 5.11 1.51
CA SER A 156 37.50 4.12 1.35
C SER A 156 36.11 4.75 1.49
N THR A 157 35.93 5.66 2.45
CA THR A 157 34.65 6.38 2.62
C THR A 157 34.31 7.21 1.38
N GLU A 158 35.28 7.93 0.80
CA GLU A 158 35.00 8.74 -0.41
C GLU A 158 34.64 7.89 -1.61
N VAL A 159 35.38 6.80 -1.84
CA VAL A 159 35.09 5.88 -2.95
C VAL A 159 33.71 5.25 -2.77
N ALA A 160 33.40 4.77 -1.56
CA ALA A 160 32.10 4.19 -1.25
C ALA A 160 30.96 5.23 -1.44
N PHE A 161 31.15 6.46 -0.97
CA PHE A 161 30.14 7.51 -1.08
C PHE A 161 29.89 7.94 -2.52
N ALA A 162 30.95 8.18 -3.31
CA ALA A 162 30.82 8.61 -4.70
C ALA A 162 30.14 7.54 -5.58
N LEU A 163 30.51 6.27 -5.38
CA LEU A 163 29.89 5.17 -6.11
C LEU A 163 28.46 4.89 -5.64
N ALA A 164 28.20 4.96 -4.34
CA ALA A 164 26.83 4.88 -3.81
C ALA A 164 25.95 5.96 -4.41
N LEU A 165 26.39 7.23 -4.41
CA LEU A 165 25.63 8.31 -5.02
C LEU A 165 25.31 8.03 -6.50
N SER A 166 26.28 7.49 -7.25
CA SER A 166 26.08 7.13 -8.66
C SER A 166 25.01 6.06 -8.83
N VAL A 167 25.08 4.98 -8.04
CA VAL A 167 24.07 3.90 -8.04
C VAL A 167 22.69 4.42 -7.68
N LEU A 168 22.58 5.25 -6.63
CA LEU A 168 21.30 5.76 -6.16
C LEU A 168 20.65 6.72 -7.16
N VAL A 169 21.43 7.59 -7.79
CA VAL A 169 20.93 8.53 -8.81
C VAL A 169 20.48 7.77 -10.06
N MET A 170 21.24 6.75 -10.49
CA MET A 170 20.90 5.97 -11.69
C MET A 170 19.68 5.07 -11.49
N ASN A 171 19.44 4.58 -10.27
CA ASN A 171 18.35 3.65 -9.96
C ASN A 171 17.19 4.30 -9.18
N ARG A 172 17.07 5.63 -9.21
CA ARG A 172 16.09 6.39 -8.41
C ARG A 172 14.64 5.92 -8.62
N ASP A 173 14.27 5.60 -9.86
CA ASP A 173 12.89 5.24 -10.22
C ASP A 173 12.55 3.82 -9.75
N GLU A 174 13.54 2.93 -9.74
CA GLU A 174 13.42 1.59 -9.17
C GLU A 174 13.29 1.65 -7.65
N LEU A 175 14.13 2.45 -6.99
CA LEU A 175 14.05 2.70 -5.55
C LEU A 175 12.68 3.25 -5.14
N ALA A 176 12.15 4.23 -5.87
CA ALA A 176 10.82 4.77 -5.62
C ALA A 176 9.73 3.70 -5.73
N ARG A 177 9.82 2.82 -6.74
CA ARG A 177 8.84 1.73 -6.94
C ARG A 177 8.95 0.65 -5.85
N GLY A 178 10.17 0.30 -5.45
CA GLY A 178 10.45 -0.72 -4.44
C GLY A 178 10.19 -0.27 -3.00
N ALA A 179 10.12 1.03 -2.75
CA ALA A 179 9.91 1.61 -1.43
C ALA A 179 8.43 1.75 -1.02
N GLY A 180 7.49 1.24 -1.82
CA GLY A 180 6.09 1.15 -1.45
C GLY A 180 5.85 0.20 -0.27
N PHE A 181 4.80 0.44 0.51
CA PHE A 181 4.46 -0.40 1.65
C PHE A 181 2.95 -0.43 1.89
N SER A 182 2.49 -1.50 2.56
CA SER A 182 1.12 -1.65 3.01
C SER A 182 1.10 -2.28 4.41
N TRP A 183 0.29 -1.75 5.31
CA TRP A 183 0.02 -2.33 6.63
C TRP A 183 -1.47 -2.36 6.92
N THR A 184 -1.87 -3.37 7.68
CA THR A 184 -3.23 -3.52 8.18
C THR A 184 -3.21 -3.87 9.66
N ALA A 185 -3.95 -3.13 10.49
CA ALA A 185 -4.07 -3.42 11.92
C ALA A 185 -5.40 -2.90 12.48
N GLY A 186 -6.12 -3.73 13.25
CA GLY A 186 -7.30 -3.30 14.02
C GLY A 186 -8.39 -2.61 13.20
N GLY A 187 -8.64 -3.08 11.97
CA GLY A 187 -9.58 -2.43 11.06
C GLY A 187 -9.07 -1.15 10.42
N TYR A 188 -7.77 -0.86 10.46
CA TYR A 188 -7.16 0.23 9.69
C TYR A 188 -6.21 -0.33 8.64
N GLN A 189 -6.16 0.32 7.49
CA GLN A 189 -5.22 0.04 6.41
C GLN A 189 -4.45 1.32 6.06
N VAL A 190 -3.15 1.16 5.83
CA VAL A 190 -2.25 2.22 5.41
C VAL A 190 -1.47 1.73 4.21
N ASP A 191 -1.65 2.38 3.08
CA ASP A 191 -0.84 2.16 1.88
C ASP A 191 -0.01 3.41 1.60
N GLY A 192 1.27 3.23 1.36
CA GLY A 192 2.17 4.31 1.00
C GLY A 192 2.90 4.02 -0.30
N SER A 193 2.96 5.04 -1.15
CA SER A 193 3.75 5.01 -2.39
C SER A 193 4.69 6.21 -2.45
N VAL A 194 5.93 5.98 -2.89
CA VAL A 194 6.89 7.05 -3.18
C VAL A 194 6.57 7.61 -4.56
N LYS A 195 6.32 8.92 -4.63
CA LYS A 195 6.13 9.65 -5.89
C LYS A 195 7.43 10.17 -6.45
N THR A 196 8.24 10.76 -5.58
CA THR A 196 9.49 11.40 -5.97
C THR A 196 10.56 11.10 -4.92
N LEU A 197 11.76 10.76 -5.38
CA LEU A 197 12.96 10.67 -4.56
C LEU A 197 13.98 11.68 -5.11
N LYS A 198 14.41 12.62 -4.27
CA LYS A 198 15.40 13.65 -4.60
C LYS A 198 16.60 13.52 -3.69
N PHE A 199 17.78 13.80 -4.24
CA PHE A 199 19.03 13.95 -3.49
C PHE A 199 19.35 15.45 -3.47
N THR A 200 19.33 16.06 -2.28
CA THR A 200 19.26 17.52 -2.15
C THR A 200 20.60 18.16 -1.82
N SER A 201 21.40 17.52 -0.98
CA SER A 201 22.72 18.01 -0.59
C SER A 201 23.58 16.88 -0.04
N GLY A 202 24.89 17.11 0.07
CA GLY A 202 25.81 16.22 0.75
C GLY A 202 26.80 16.99 1.60
N SER A 203 27.39 16.33 2.59
CA SER A 203 28.41 16.94 3.45
C SER A 203 29.47 15.95 3.93
N SER A 204 30.60 16.47 4.41
CA SER A 204 31.70 15.68 4.96
C SER A 204 31.93 16.07 6.43
N PRO A 205 31.06 15.63 7.36
CA PRO A 205 31.11 16.09 8.75
C PRO A 205 32.34 15.59 9.51
N ALA A 206 32.94 14.49 9.06
CA ALA A 206 34.17 13.93 9.63
C ALA A 206 35.00 13.23 8.56
N THR A 207 36.26 12.91 8.88
CA THR A 207 37.22 12.35 7.94
C THR A 207 36.74 11.05 7.26
N ALA A 208 36.15 10.12 8.03
CA ALA A 208 35.63 8.83 7.54
C ALA A 208 34.08 8.77 7.57
N LEU A 209 33.42 9.92 7.39
CA LEU A 209 31.96 9.99 7.34
C LEU A 209 31.52 10.95 6.23
N ARG A 210 30.60 10.49 5.39
CA ARG A 210 29.93 11.33 4.39
C ARG A 210 28.43 11.26 4.59
N THR A 211 27.74 12.35 4.33
CA THR A 211 26.28 12.39 4.43
C THR A 211 25.66 12.85 3.12
N LEU A 212 24.48 12.31 2.84
CA LEU A 212 23.63 12.64 1.71
C LEU A 212 22.23 12.90 2.25
N SER A 213 21.71 14.09 2.02
CA SER A 213 20.32 14.43 2.34
C SER A 213 19.42 14.03 1.17
N LEU A 214 18.34 13.35 1.52
CA LEU A 214 17.31 12.86 0.63
C LEU A 214 15.98 13.53 0.99
N GLU A 215 15.19 13.81 -0.03
CA GLU A 215 13.83 14.29 0.12
C GLU A 215 12.90 13.36 -0.65
N VAL A 216 11.88 12.85 0.04
CA VAL A 216 10.95 11.85 -0.45
C VAL A 216 9.55 12.42 -0.42
N GLU A 217 8.90 12.49 -1.57
CA GLU A 217 7.47 12.79 -1.67
C GLU A 217 6.70 11.47 -1.64
N LEU A 218 5.77 11.38 -0.69
CA LEU A 218 4.97 10.21 -0.39
C LEU A 218 3.49 10.54 -0.57
N ASP A 219 2.77 9.64 -1.22
CA ASP A 219 1.31 9.60 -1.16
C ASP A 219 0.91 8.48 -0.18
N LEU A 220 0.18 8.85 0.86
CA LEU A 220 -0.41 7.93 1.82
C LEU A 220 -1.91 7.84 1.62
N ARG A 221 -2.42 6.62 1.55
CA ARG A 221 -3.84 6.32 1.67
C ARG A 221 -4.07 5.72 3.05
N LEU A 222 -4.84 6.42 3.87
CA LEU A 222 -5.21 5.98 5.20
C LEU A 222 -6.68 5.58 5.17
N GLU A 223 -6.99 4.37 5.59
CA GLU A 223 -8.33 3.82 5.56
C GLU A 223 -8.73 3.26 6.90
N ARG A 224 -9.98 3.50 7.29
CA ARG A 224 -10.62 2.81 8.42
C ARG A 224 -11.70 1.87 7.90
N LEU A 225 -11.47 0.57 8.01
CA LEU A 225 -12.42 -0.49 7.73
C LEU A 225 -13.61 -0.43 8.72
N PHE A 226 -14.84 -0.46 8.20
CA PHE A 226 -16.04 -0.56 9.03
C PHE A 226 -16.22 -1.97 9.60
N GLU A 227 -16.42 -2.06 10.92
CA GLU A 227 -16.83 -3.28 11.61
C GLU A 227 -18.37 -3.38 11.69
N GLU A 228 -18.85 -4.62 11.86
CA GLU A 228 -20.24 -5.10 11.80
C GLU A 228 -21.26 -4.35 12.70
N ARG A 229 -20.81 -3.51 13.63
CA ARG A 229 -21.65 -2.79 14.61
C ARG A 229 -21.91 -1.31 14.32
N THR A 230 -21.34 -0.76 13.26
CA THR A 230 -21.54 0.66 12.93
C THR A 230 -22.79 0.85 12.07
N THR A 231 -23.96 0.89 12.72
CA THR A 231 -25.27 1.21 12.09
C THR A 231 -25.42 2.70 11.78
N THR A 232 -24.40 3.52 12.00
CA THR A 232 -24.39 4.92 11.61
C THR A 232 -24.25 4.99 10.10
N SER A 233 -25.29 5.48 9.41
CA SER A 233 -25.26 5.66 7.96
C SER A 233 -24.00 6.45 7.57
N ILE A 234 -23.40 6.09 6.43
CA ILE A 234 -22.21 6.75 5.86
C ILE A 234 -22.40 8.29 5.84
N GLU A 235 -23.63 8.75 5.62
CA GLU A 235 -24.03 10.18 5.66
C GLU A 235 -23.80 10.86 7.02
N SER A 236 -23.98 10.15 8.15
CA SER A 236 -23.79 10.71 9.50
C SER A 236 -22.32 10.93 9.88
N MET A 237 -21.39 10.19 9.25
CA MET A 237 -19.96 10.33 9.47
C MET A 237 -19.29 11.35 8.54
N LEU A 238 -19.86 11.57 7.35
CA LEU A 238 -19.44 12.62 6.40
C LEU A 238 -19.79 14.04 6.88
N SER A 239 -20.50 14.18 7.99
CA SER A 239 -20.96 15.48 8.51
C SER A 239 -21.11 15.44 10.04
N PRO A 240 -20.01 15.49 10.82
CA PRO A 240 -20.08 15.44 12.28
C PRO A 240 -20.86 16.62 12.93
N HIS A 241 -21.22 17.65 12.15
CA HIS A 241 -21.93 18.84 12.63
C HIS A 241 -23.39 18.99 12.18
N ARG A 242 -23.97 17.99 11.51
CA ARG A 242 -25.41 18.02 11.16
C ARG A 242 -26.26 17.26 12.18
N SER A 243 -25.97 17.43 13.48
CA SER A 243 -26.93 17.02 14.51
C SER A 243 -28.16 17.92 14.41
N ALA A 244 -29.30 17.28 14.15
CA ALA A 244 -30.66 17.80 14.13
C ALA A 244 -30.81 19.24 14.65
N ALA A 245 -30.95 20.19 13.71
CA ALA A 245 -31.65 21.43 14.02
C ALA A 245 -33.11 21.04 14.33
N SER A 246 -33.39 20.85 15.61
CA SER A 246 -34.75 20.86 16.15
C SER A 246 -35.44 22.13 15.66
N SER A 247 -36.39 21.98 14.76
CA SER A 247 -37.33 23.03 14.40
C SER A 247 -38.40 23.15 15.50
N PRO A 248 -38.93 24.36 15.73
CA PRO A 248 -39.59 24.77 16.98
C PRO A 248 -40.94 24.10 17.26
#